data_AF-A0A6J4F875-F1
#
_entry.id   AF-A0A6J4F875-F1
#
_cell.length_a   1.000
_cell.length_b   1.000
_cell.length_c   1.000
_cell.angle_alpha   90.00
_cell.angle_beta   90.00
_cell.angle_gamma   90.00
#
_symmetry.space_group_name_H-M   'P 1'
#
loop_
_entity.id
_entity.type
_entity.pdbx_description
1 polymer ?
#
loop_
_entity_poly.entity_id
_entity_poly.type
_entity_poly.pdbx_seq_one_letter_code
_entity_poly.pdbx_strand_id
1 'polypeptide(L)'
;MDLFDFLGEDREARALDRLTIMLAGFEADSEIEQDLALERAIAYCRKEWGSYAAGLEALARRLEETPDHAVRSLQLREEGSEPGTLIRAIRLRRRRERGRAGEIEAVIAIYGGEDEAKAPTAFETVFITAAAHLSDGEADPFAPLDGWSLPWHDVPERLRRVVSEACPLPRTVSAARDECLRWEERLLHLEILYDCPGAGILPTACAARRRVVEDLWRKGLRAASLADLYARLDYWAARGGDDGAGYGVLQSDLDAVAAILGPRGGGETTKDRARRLKAANPHWSLARIGKELGISRQAVHKHLKQAAAPA
;
A
#
# COMPACT_ATOMS: atom_id res chain seq x y z
N MET A 1 0.01 9.18 66.31
CA MET A 1 0.58 8.23 65.36
C MET A 1 1.17 7.11 66.20
N ASP A 2 0.50 5.96 66.21
CA ASP A 2 0.79 4.86 67.13
C ASP A 2 1.96 4.01 66.58
N LEU A 3 2.76 3.40 67.46
CA LEU A 3 3.91 2.55 67.04
C LEU A 3 3.45 1.36 66.18
N PHE A 4 2.20 0.94 66.38
CA PHE A 4 1.55 -0.11 65.60
C PHE A 4 1.19 0.32 64.18
N ASP A 5 0.93 1.61 63.93
CA ASP A 5 0.67 2.14 62.59
C ASP A 5 1.95 2.09 61.74
N PHE A 6 3.09 2.49 62.31
CA PHE A 6 4.40 2.43 61.65
C PHE A 6 4.81 1.00 61.26
N LEU A 7 4.56 0.01 62.13
CA LEU A 7 4.86 -1.39 61.84
C LEU A 7 3.93 -1.99 60.76
N GLY A 8 2.71 -1.47 60.64
CA GLY A 8 1.75 -1.84 59.61
C GLY A 8 2.14 -1.33 58.22
N GLU A 9 2.50 -0.05 58.11
CA GLU A 9 2.94 0.58 56.87
C GLU A 9 4.19 -0.12 56.30
N ASP A 10 5.15 -0.45 57.16
CA ASP A 10 6.39 -1.14 56.79
C ASP A 10 6.14 -2.58 56.30
N ARG A 11 5.07 -3.23 56.76
CA ARG A 11 4.67 -4.57 56.31
C ARG A 11 3.98 -4.50 54.94
N GLU A 12 3.07 -3.55 54.77
CA GLU A 12 2.32 -3.38 53.51
C GLU A 12 3.26 -3.00 52.36
N ALA A 13 4.19 -2.07 52.58
CA ALA A 13 5.20 -1.68 51.59
C ALA A 13 6.02 -2.90 51.11
N ARG A 14 6.54 -3.70 52.05
CA ARG A 14 7.26 -4.95 51.75
C ARG A 14 6.38 -5.97 51.02
N ALA A 15 5.10 -6.04 51.34
CA ALA A 15 4.18 -6.95 50.70
C ALA A 15 3.95 -6.56 49.23
N LEU A 16 3.78 -5.26 48.97
CA LEU A 16 3.62 -4.69 47.63
C LEU A 16 4.91 -4.82 46.80
N ASP A 17 6.09 -4.63 47.39
CA ASP A 17 7.36 -4.85 46.68
C ASP A 17 7.51 -6.29 46.19
N ARG A 18 7.14 -7.26 47.03
CA ARG A 18 7.12 -8.68 46.64
C ARG A 18 6.12 -8.97 45.53
N LEU A 19 4.94 -8.35 45.58
CA LEU A 19 3.95 -8.48 44.52
C LEU A 19 4.49 -7.92 43.19
N THR A 20 5.16 -6.76 43.22
CA THR A 20 5.83 -6.19 42.03
C THR A 20 6.85 -7.16 41.43
N ILE A 21 7.68 -7.79 42.27
CA ILE A 21 8.66 -8.81 41.82
C ILE A 21 7.95 -10.01 41.18
N MET A 22 6.82 -10.47 41.74
CA MET A 22 6.05 -11.57 41.14
C MET A 22 5.45 -11.19 39.79
N LEU A 23 4.90 -9.98 39.67
CA LEU A 23 4.33 -9.46 38.42
C LEU A 23 5.39 -9.23 37.34
N ALA A 24 6.64 -8.94 37.71
CA ALA A 24 7.75 -8.91 36.75
C ALA A 24 7.94 -10.25 36.02
N GLY A 25 7.56 -11.36 36.67
CA GLY A 25 7.53 -12.68 36.04
C GLY A 25 6.55 -12.84 34.88
N PHE A 26 5.59 -11.91 34.70
CA PHE A 26 4.68 -11.93 33.54
C PHE A 26 5.43 -11.59 32.24
N GLU A 27 6.61 -10.98 32.34
CA GLU A 27 7.48 -10.69 31.21
C GLU A 27 8.44 -11.84 30.88
N ALA A 28 8.36 -13.00 31.55
CA ALA A 28 9.17 -14.17 31.20
C ALA A 28 8.96 -14.61 29.76
N ASP A 29 9.99 -15.13 29.08
CA ASP A 29 9.92 -15.57 27.68
C ASP A 29 9.08 -16.84 27.49
N SER A 30 9.07 -17.70 28.50
CA SER A 30 8.31 -18.95 28.51
C SER A 30 6.86 -18.73 28.96
N GLU A 31 5.89 -19.22 28.18
CA GLU A 31 4.47 -19.16 28.54
C GLU A 31 4.20 -19.90 29.86
N ILE A 32 4.90 -21.01 30.10
CA ILE A 32 4.79 -21.79 31.35
C ILE A 32 5.25 -20.96 32.54
N GLU A 33 6.33 -20.18 32.40
CA GLU A 33 6.83 -19.34 33.50
C GLU A 33 5.88 -18.17 33.80
N GLN A 34 5.23 -17.61 32.77
CA GLN A 34 4.19 -16.60 32.93
C GLN A 34 2.98 -17.15 33.69
N ASP A 35 2.50 -18.34 33.32
CA ASP A 35 1.35 -18.97 33.97
C ASP A 35 1.69 -19.30 35.44
N LEU A 36 2.89 -19.83 35.71
CA LEU A 36 3.38 -20.04 37.08
C LEU A 36 3.53 -18.74 37.87
N ALA A 37 3.94 -17.64 37.23
CA ALA A 37 4.01 -16.33 37.88
C ALA A 37 2.61 -15.82 38.26
N LEU A 38 1.61 -16.01 37.39
CA LEU A 38 0.22 -15.66 37.68
C LEU A 38 -0.31 -16.47 38.87
N GLU A 39 -0.09 -17.79 38.88
CA GLU A 39 -0.49 -18.65 39.99
C GLU A 39 0.14 -18.21 41.33
N ARG A 40 1.45 -17.90 41.31
CA ARG A 40 2.16 -17.38 42.49
C ARG A 40 1.58 -16.05 42.97
N ALA A 41 1.32 -15.12 42.04
CA ALA A 41 0.74 -13.81 42.37
C ALA A 41 -0.68 -13.94 42.95
N ILE A 42 -1.54 -14.79 42.37
CA ILE A 42 -2.89 -15.07 42.87
C ILE A 42 -2.85 -15.66 44.28
N ALA A 43 -2.00 -16.68 44.50
CA ALA A 43 -1.86 -17.31 45.80
C ALA A 43 -1.34 -16.33 46.86
N TYR A 44 -0.36 -15.50 46.50
CA TYR A 44 0.20 -14.48 47.36
C TYR A 44 -0.84 -13.40 47.71
N CYS A 45 -1.56 -12.87 46.72
CA CYS A 45 -2.56 -11.85 46.97
C CYS A 45 -3.73 -12.36 47.81
N ARG A 46 -4.16 -13.61 47.60
CA ARG A 46 -5.18 -14.26 48.44
C ARG A 46 -4.74 -14.35 49.90
N LYS A 47 -3.45 -14.60 50.15
CA LYS A 47 -2.89 -14.69 51.50
C LYS A 47 -2.82 -13.33 52.20
N GLU A 48 -2.34 -12.29 51.52
CA GLU A 48 -2.09 -10.99 52.18
C GLU A 48 -3.30 -10.03 52.12
N TRP A 49 -4.10 -10.04 51.04
CA TRP A 49 -5.25 -9.13 50.84
C TRP A 49 -6.60 -9.86 50.69
N GLY A 50 -6.64 -11.18 50.86
CA GLY A 50 -7.87 -11.99 50.76
C GLY A 50 -8.35 -12.28 49.33
N SER A 51 -7.92 -11.51 48.33
CA SER A 51 -8.21 -11.75 46.92
C SER A 51 -7.13 -11.17 46.00
N TYR A 52 -7.07 -11.67 44.76
CA TYR A 52 -6.16 -11.16 43.74
C TYR A 52 -6.45 -9.70 43.37
N ALA A 53 -7.74 -9.39 43.14
CA ALA A 53 -8.20 -8.04 42.84
C ALA A 53 -7.82 -7.03 43.93
N ALA A 54 -7.97 -7.38 45.21
CA ALA A 54 -7.62 -6.49 46.32
C ALA A 54 -6.11 -6.20 46.38
N GLY A 55 -5.25 -7.20 46.13
CA GLY A 55 -3.81 -6.99 46.08
C GLY A 55 -3.36 -6.09 44.92
N LEU A 56 -3.99 -6.25 43.74
CA LEU A 56 -3.69 -5.39 42.59
C LEU A 56 -4.24 -3.97 42.75
N GLU A 57 -5.40 -3.80 43.40
CA GLU A 57 -5.93 -2.48 43.74
C GLU A 57 -5.03 -1.74 44.74
N ALA A 58 -4.48 -2.44 45.74
CA ALA A 58 -3.52 -1.85 46.69
C ALA A 58 -2.24 -1.40 45.97
N LEU A 59 -1.72 -2.22 45.04
CA LEU A 59 -0.56 -1.84 44.22
C LEU A 59 -0.87 -0.68 43.27
N ALA A 60 -2.06 -0.66 42.66
CA ALA A 60 -2.50 0.42 41.78
C ALA A 60 -2.55 1.77 42.52
N ARG A 61 -3.09 1.80 43.75
CA ARG A 61 -3.13 3.01 44.58
C ARG A 61 -1.74 3.54 44.91
N ARG A 62 -0.80 2.65 45.26
CA ARG A 62 0.60 3.03 45.51
C ARG A 62 1.25 3.66 44.28
N LEU A 63 0.96 3.16 43.08
CA LEU A 63 1.52 3.71 41.85
C LEU A 63 0.94 5.09 41.49
N GLU A 64 -0.30 5.39 41.90
CA GLU A 64 -0.96 6.68 41.61
C GLU A 64 -0.38 7.85 42.40
N GLU A 65 0.43 7.58 43.42
CA GLU A 65 1.23 8.60 44.11
C GLU A 65 2.25 9.26 43.15
N THR A 66 2.56 8.60 42.02
CA THR A 66 3.45 9.10 40.96
C THR A 66 2.68 9.28 39.65
N PRO A 67 2.64 10.50 39.06
CA PRO A 67 1.84 10.79 37.86
C PRO A 67 2.25 9.96 36.62
N ASP A 68 3.50 9.49 36.55
CA ASP A 68 4.03 8.72 35.42
C ASP A 68 3.47 7.27 35.35
N HIS A 69 2.69 6.84 36.33
CA HIS A 69 2.19 5.46 36.42
C HIS A 69 0.68 5.31 36.26
N ALA A 70 -0.03 6.36 35.81
CA ALA A 70 -1.48 6.33 35.62
C ALA A 70 -1.94 5.19 34.68
N VAL A 71 -1.23 4.97 33.56
CA VAL A 71 -1.54 3.87 32.63
C VAL A 71 -1.32 2.51 33.28
N ARG A 72 -0.28 2.38 34.11
CA ARG A 72 0.04 1.12 34.80
C ARG A 72 -0.99 0.80 35.89
N SER A 73 -1.49 1.80 36.62
CA SER A 73 -2.54 1.59 37.63
C SER A 73 -3.84 1.05 36.99
N LEU A 74 -4.24 1.61 35.85
CA LEU A 74 -5.41 1.13 35.09
C LEU A 74 -5.24 -0.33 34.65
N GLN A 75 -4.07 -0.69 34.12
CA GLN A 75 -3.76 -2.06 33.72
C GLN A 75 -3.82 -3.05 34.89
N LEU A 76 -3.35 -2.66 36.09
CA LEU A 76 -3.42 -3.52 37.28
C LEU A 76 -4.86 -3.75 37.72
N ARG A 77 -5.73 -2.74 37.61
CA ARG A 77 -7.16 -2.91 37.92
C ARG A 77 -7.87 -3.83 36.93
N GLU A 78 -7.55 -3.68 35.64
CA GLU A 78 -8.03 -4.59 34.61
C GLU A 78 -7.61 -6.04 34.89
N GLU A 79 -6.33 -6.28 35.20
CA GLU A 79 -5.82 -7.59 35.63
C GLU A 79 -6.49 -8.12 36.90
N GLY A 80 -6.81 -7.25 37.85
CA GLY A 80 -7.56 -7.63 39.05
C GLY A 80 -8.99 -8.09 38.75
N SER A 81 -9.65 -7.45 37.78
CA SER A 81 -11.00 -7.81 37.35
C SER A 81 -11.02 -9.06 36.47
N GLU A 82 -10.02 -9.24 35.63
CA GLU A 82 -9.88 -10.35 34.69
C GLU A 82 -8.43 -10.87 34.71
N PRO A 83 -8.15 -11.89 35.54
CA PRO A 83 -6.80 -12.43 35.64
C PRO A 83 -6.22 -12.90 34.29
N GLY A 84 -4.94 -12.59 34.07
CA GLY A 84 -4.16 -12.89 32.88
C GLY A 84 -4.34 -11.91 31.71
N THR A 85 -5.07 -10.79 31.84
CA THR A 85 -5.17 -9.77 30.78
C THR A 85 -3.78 -9.22 30.42
N LEU A 86 -2.93 -8.96 31.41
CA LEU A 86 -1.55 -8.52 31.19
C LEU A 86 -0.73 -9.54 30.41
N ILE A 87 -0.81 -10.82 30.78
CA ILE A 87 -0.11 -11.90 30.09
C ILE A 87 -0.61 -12.03 28.64
N ARG A 88 -1.92 -11.99 28.42
CA ARG A 88 -2.51 -12.01 27.06
C ARG A 88 -2.03 -10.83 26.22
N ALA A 89 -1.99 -9.62 26.80
CA ALA A 89 -1.49 -8.43 26.13
C ALA A 89 0.00 -8.56 25.76
N ILE A 90 0.84 -9.07 26.67
CA ILE A 90 2.27 -9.32 26.43
C ILE A 90 2.46 -10.34 25.31
N ARG A 91 1.74 -11.46 25.33
CA ARG A 91 1.83 -12.50 24.29
C ARG A 91 1.39 -11.96 22.93
N LEU A 92 0.32 -11.18 22.88
CA LEU A 92 -0.14 -10.53 21.65
C LEU A 92 0.90 -9.55 21.10
N ARG A 93 1.48 -8.73 21.98
CA ARG A 93 2.58 -7.81 21.63
C ARG A 93 3.76 -8.57 21.03
N ARG A 94 4.25 -9.62 21.70
CA ARG A 94 5.34 -10.47 21.19
C ARG A 94 5.02 -11.16 19.87
N ARG A 95 3.77 -11.57 19.67
CA ARG A 95 3.36 -12.17 18.39
C ARG A 95 3.42 -11.15 17.26
N ARG A 96 2.99 -9.90 17.51
CA ARG A 96 3.11 -8.80 16.55
C ARG A 96 4.58 -8.46 16.29
N GLU A 97 5.40 -8.35 17.34
CA GLU A 97 6.84 -8.11 17.24
C GLU A 97 7.54 -9.21 16.41
N ARG A 98 7.22 -10.49 16.64
CA ARG A 98 7.75 -11.60 15.83
C ARG A 98 7.31 -11.54 14.37
N GLY A 99 6.03 -11.25 14.12
CA GLY A 99 5.52 -11.05 12.76
C GLY A 99 6.28 -9.93 12.05
N ARG A 100 6.46 -8.80 12.75
CA ARG A 100 7.18 -7.63 12.26
C ARG A 100 8.67 -7.89 12.04
N ALA A 101 9.32 -8.63 12.94
CA ALA A 101 10.71 -9.04 12.77
C ALA A 101 10.88 -9.89 11.50
N GLY A 102 9.93 -10.78 11.21
CA GLY A 102 9.90 -11.54 9.96
C GLY A 102 9.67 -10.66 8.73
N GLU A 103 8.82 -9.64 8.82
CA GLU A 103 8.62 -8.67 7.74
C GLU A 103 9.89 -7.85 7.47
N ILE A 104 10.57 -7.38 8.53
CA ILE A 104 11.86 -6.66 8.44
C ILE A 104 12.92 -7.57 7.80
N GLU A 105 13.05 -8.82 8.26
CA GLU A 105 13.99 -9.79 7.71
C GLU A 105 13.73 -10.06 6.21
N ALA A 106 12.46 -10.18 5.83
CA ALA A 106 12.07 -10.35 4.43
C ALA A 106 12.45 -9.14 3.56
N VAL A 107 12.25 -7.92 4.07
CA VAL A 107 12.67 -6.69 3.38
C VAL A 107 14.19 -6.63 3.27
N ILE A 108 14.93 -6.87 4.35
CA ILE A 108 16.40 -6.88 4.36
C ILE A 108 16.95 -7.89 3.34
N ALA A 109 16.36 -9.08 3.25
CA ALA A 109 16.78 -10.11 2.31
C ALA A 109 16.63 -9.67 0.84
N ILE A 110 15.63 -8.83 0.51
CA ILE A 110 15.45 -8.29 -0.85
C ILE A 110 16.61 -7.37 -1.25
N TYR A 111 17.09 -6.54 -0.32
CA TYR A 111 18.14 -5.54 -0.59
C TYR A 111 19.56 -6.02 -0.29
N GLY A 112 19.72 -7.14 0.43
CA GLY A 112 21.01 -7.75 0.76
C GLY A 112 21.61 -7.31 2.10
N GLY A 113 20.98 -6.34 2.78
CA GLY A 113 21.41 -5.84 4.09
C GLY A 113 20.51 -4.70 4.58
N GLU A 114 20.58 -4.40 5.88
CA GLU A 114 19.72 -3.38 6.51
C GLU A 114 20.09 -1.97 6.05
N ASP A 115 21.39 -1.69 5.97
CA ASP A 115 21.90 -0.39 5.51
C ASP A 115 21.55 -0.17 4.03
N GLU A 116 21.69 -1.20 3.20
CA GLU A 116 21.29 -1.17 1.79
C GLU A 116 19.78 -1.00 1.61
N ALA A 117 18.98 -1.60 2.49
CA ALA A 117 17.53 -1.45 2.45
C ALA A 117 17.09 -0.02 2.81
N LYS A 118 17.79 0.64 3.74
CA LYS A 118 17.52 2.04 4.13
C LYS A 118 18.14 3.07 3.18
N ALA A 119 19.26 2.74 2.53
CA ALA A 119 19.94 3.64 1.61
C ALA A 119 19.13 3.85 0.31
N PRO A 120 19.35 4.97 -0.40
CA PRO A 120 18.83 5.14 -1.75
C PRO A 120 19.30 4.01 -2.69
N THR A 121 18.34 3.37 -3.34
CA THR A 121 18.58 2.37 -4.38
C THR A 121 19.30 2.98 -5.59
N ALA A 122 19.83 2.11 -6.46
CA ALA A 122 20.41 2.55 -7.72
C ALA A 122 19.41 3.33 -8.59
N PHE A 123 18.13 2.96 -8.55
CA PHE A 123 17.07 3.66 -9.27
C PHE A 123 16.78 5.05 -8.68
N GLU A 124 16.72 5.17 -7.36
CA GLU A 124 16.53 6.46 -6.65
C GLU A 124 17.72 7.41 -6.88
N THR A 125 18.94 6.88 -6.84
CA THR A 125 20.19 7.64 -7.03
C THR A 125 20.23 8.40 -8.35
N VAL A 126 19.60 7.87 -9.42
CA VAL A 126 19.49 8.56 -10.72
C VAL A 126 18.78 9.92 -10.56
N PHE A 127 17.66 9.95 -9.84
CA PHE A 127 16.87 11.17 -9.66
C PHE A 127 17.53 12.13 -8.67
N ILE A 128 18.09 11.60 -7.57
CA ILE A 128 18.82 12.39 -6.57
C ILE A 128 19.98 13.13 -7.23
N THR A 129 20.79 12.42 -8.02
CA THR A 129 21.95 13.01 -8.71
C THR A 129 21.52 14.05 -9.74
N ALA A 130 20.47 13.75 -10.53
CA ALA A 130 19.98 14.69 -11.54
C ALA A 130 19.47 16.01 -10.93
N ALA A 131 18.80 15.93 -9.78
CA ALA A 131 18.18 17.09 -9.13
C ALA A 131 19.07 17.80 -8.11
N ALA A 132 20.28 17.30 -7.82
CA ALA A 132 21.19 17.87 -6.82
C ALA A 132 21.45 19.37 -7.00
N HIS A 133 21.50 19.85 -8.25
CA HIS A 133 21.73 21.26 -8.59
C HIS A 133 20.53 22.19 -8.30
N LEU A 134 19.40 21.65 -7.85
CA LEU A 134 18.20 22.40 -7.43
C LEU A 134 18.11 22.60 -5.91
N SER A 135 19.07 22.06 -5.15
CA SER A 135 19.18 22.28 -3.71
C SER A 135 19.83 23.64 -3.42
N ASP A 136 19.30 24.35 -2.43
CA ASP A 136 19.84 25.63 -1.95
C ASP A 136 20.90 25.46 -0.83
N GLY A 137 21.29 24.23 -0.50
CA GLY A 137 22.12 23.95 0.67
C GLY A 137 22.89 22.64 0.63
N GLU A 138 23.03 22.01 1.80
CA GLU A 138 23.78 20.77 2.02
C GLU A 138 23.25 19.62 1.14
N ALA A 139 24.11 18.63 0.87
CA ALA A 139 23.81 17.47 0.03
C ALA A 139 22.91 16.44 0.74
N ASP A 140 21.80 16.90 1.31
CA ASP A 140 20.74 16.06 1.87
C ASP A 140 19.72 15.71 0.77
N PRO A 141 19.56 14.42 0.39
CA PRO A 141 18.57 13.98 -0.59
C PRO A 141 17.11 14.26 -0.21
N PHE A 142 16.84 14.53 1.07
CA PHE A 142 15.51 14.81 1.62
C PHE A 142 15.25 16.32 1.77
N ALA A 143 16.23 17.18 1.48
CA ALA A 143 16.04 18.61 1.51
C ALA A 143 15.03 19.08 0.44
N PRO A 144 14.36 20.23 0.65
CA PRO A 144 13.52 20.84 -0.39
C PRO A 144 14.31 21.11 -1.67
N LEU A 145 13.69 20.88 -2.83
CA LEU A 145 14.29 21.14 -4.15
C LEU A 145 13.43 22.16 -4.88
N ASP A 146 14.02 23.28 -5.32
CA ASP A 146 13.28 24.39 -5.94
C ASP A 146 12.11 24.88 -5.02
N GLY A 147 12.35 24.89 -3.71
CA GLY A 147 11.35 25.22 -2.67
C GLY A 147 10.26 24.18 -2.44
N TRP A 148 10.28 23.03 -3.12
CA TRP A 148 9.28 21.98 -3.00
C TRP A 148 9.70 20.88 -2.02
N SER A 149 8.84 20.60 -1.04
CA SER A 149 9.05 19.53 -0.05
C SER A 149 7.76 18.82 0.38
N LEU A 150 6.59 19.30 -0.06
CA LEU A 150 5.30 18.81 0.41
C LEU A 150 4.52 18.18 -0.74
N PRO A 151 4.06 16.93 -0.58
CA PRO A 151 3.45 16.16 -1.66
C PRO A 151 2.08 16.68 -2.13
N TRP A 152 1.42 17.56 -1.36
CA TRP A 152 0.14 18.17 -1.74
C TRP A 152 0.29 19.43 -2.61
N HIS A 153 1.50 19.99 -2.73
CA HIS A 153 1.77 21.08 -3.66
C HIS A 153 2.14 20.53 -5.04
N ASP A 154 1.76 21.26 -6.09
CA ASP A 154 2.19 20.92 -7.45
C ASP A 154 3.72 20.95 -7.55
N VAL A 155 4.27 19.94 -8.22
CA VAL A 155 5.71 19.85 -8.48
C VAL A 155 6.14 21.02 -9.37
N PRO A 156 7.13 21.85 -8.96
CA PRO A 156 7.64 22.95 -9.76
C PRO A 156 8.08 22.49 -11.14
N GLU A 157 7.86 23.31 -12.16
CA GLU A 157 8.14 22.94 -13.56
C GLU A 157 9.62 22.59 -13.78
N ARG A 158 10.53 23.29 -13.09
CA ARG A 158 11.97 23.01 -13.18
C ARG A 158 12.31 21.63 -12.62
N LEU A 159 11.80 21.30 -11.43
CA LEU A 159 11.97 19.97 -10.83
C LEU A 159 11.31 18.88 -11.68
N ARG A 160 10.08 19.11 -12.16
CA ARG A 160 9.33 18.21 -13.06
C ARG A 160 10.15 17.87 -14.31
N ARG A 161 10.78 18.87 -14.94
CA ARG A 161 11.63 18.67 -16.11
C ARG A 161 12.83 17.80 -15.79
N VAL A 162 13.57 18.12 -14.74
CA VAL A 162 14.77 17.37 -14.35
C VAL A 162 14.47 15.89 -14.08
N VAL A 163 13.41 15.58 -13.30
CA VAL A 163 13.05 14.19 -13.01
C VAL A 163 12.47 13.44 -14.22
N SER A 164 11.93 14.16 -15.20
CA SER A 164 11.42 13.58 -16.45
C SER A 164 12.53 13.31 -17.47
N GLU A 165 13.60 14.10 -17.45
CA GLU A 165 14.78 13.93 -18.31
C GLU A 165 15.74 12.87 -17.76
N ALA A 166 15.83 12.71 -16.43
CA ALA A 166 16.69 11.73 -15.79
C ALA A 166 16.34 10.27 -16.16
N CYS A 167 15.07 9.97 -16.38
CA CYS A 167 14.59 8.67 -16.83
C CYS A 167 13.34 8.83 -17.70
N PRO A 168 13.22 8.14 -18.86
CA PRO A 168 12.05 8.26 -19.72
C PRO A 168 10.72 8.09 -18.98
N LEU A 169 9.75 8.96 -19.26
CA LEU A 169 8.41 8.84 -18.69
C LEU A 169 7.66 7.64 -19.27
N PRO A 170 6.80 6.98 -18.48
CA PRO A 170 5.88 5.97 -18.98
C PRO A 170 5.02 6.50 -20.13
N ARG A 171 4.89 5.69 -21.18
CA ARG A 171 4.13 6.05 -22.39
C ARG A 171 2.72 5.45 -22.44
N THR A 172 2.41 4.53 -21.52
CA THR A 172 1.10 3.88 -21.39
C THR A 172 0.61 4.00 -19.95
N VAL A 173 -0.70 3.88 -19.77
CA VAL A 173 -1.34 3.98 -18.45
C VAL A 173 -0.89 2.81 -17.57
N SER A 174 -0.78 1.61 -18.15
CA SER A 174 -0.24 0.43 -17.46
C SER A 174 1.20 0.64 -16.97
N ALA A 175 2.08 1.19 -17.80
CA ALA A 175 3.47 1.44 -17.40
C ALA A 175 3.56 2.51 -16.31
N ALA A 176 2.68 3.52 -16.33
CA ALA A 176 2.60 4.52 -15.27
C ALA A 176 2.14 3.89 -13.94
N ARG A 177 1.12 3.02 -13.99
CA ARG A 177 0.68 2.22 -12.84
C ARG A 177 1.83 1.40 -12.25
N ASP A 178 2.52 0.62 -13.07
CA ASP A 178 3.57 -0.28 -12.59
C ASP A 178 4.73 0.50 -11.94
N GLU A 179 5.13 1.64 -12.52
CA GLU A 179 6.12 2.51 -11.88
C GLU A 179 5.60 3.11 -10.56
N CYS A 180 4.34 3.55 -10.48
CA CYS A 180 3.73 4.03 -9.23
C CYS A 180 3.68 2.95 -8.15
N LEU A 181 3.27 1.72 -8.49
CA LEU A 181 3.18 0.61 -7.54
C LEU A 181 4.55 0.24 -6.99
N ARG A 182 5.60 0.29 -7.82
CA ARG A 182 6.99 0.12 -7.35
C ARG A 182 7.40 1.19 -6.34
N TRP A 183 7.00 2.45 -6.53
CA TRP A 183 7.26 3.52 -5.55
C TRP A 183 6.49 3.32 -4.24
N GLU A 184 5.26 2.81 -4.30
CA GLU A 184 4.46 2.50 -3.12
C GLU A 184 5.01 1.30 -2.35
N GLU A 185 5.43 0.25 -3.05
CA GLU A 185 6.14 -0.89 -2.47
C GLU A 185 7.43 -0.44 -1.78
N ARG A 186 8.20 0.44 -2.44
CA ARG A 186 9.41 1.02 -1.83
C ARG A 186 9.10 1.78 -0.54
N LEU A 187 8.04 2.58 -0.52
CA LEU A 187 7.60 3.29 0.69
C LEU A 187 7.18 2.33 1.81
N LEU A 188 6.43 1.29 1.47
CA LEU A 188 6.04 0.25 2.43
C LEU A 188 7.27 -0.44 3.04
N HIS A 189 8.27 -0.76 2.22
CA HIS A 189 9.53 -1.32 2.73
C HIS A 189 10.21 -0.37 3.73
N LEU A 190 10.27 0.93 3.43
CA LEU A 190 10.84 1.92 4.35
C LEU A 190 10.01 2.06 5.64
N GLU A 191 8.68 2.05 5.57
CA GLU A 191 7.80 2.08 6.76
C GLU A 191 8.00 0.87 7.67
N ILE A 192 8.19 -0.32 7.09
CA ILE A 192 8.51 -1.55 7.82
C ILE A 192 9.84 -1.38 8.56
N LEU A 193 10.87 -0.83 7.89
CA LEU A 193 12.22 -0.68 8.45
C LEU A 193 12.35 0.40 9.52
N TYR A 194 11.60 1.51 9.42
CA TYR A 194 11.65 2.62 10.38
C TYR A 194 10.71 2.45 11.59
N ASP A 195 10.02 1.32 11.68
CA ASP A 195 9.13 0.94 12.79
C ASP A 195 7.95 1.91 13.04
N CYS A 196 7.70 2.88 12.16
CA CYS A 196 6.71 3.94 12.36
C CYS A 196 5.85 4.17 11.09
N PRO A 197 4.51 4.08 11.17
CA PRO A 197 3.62 4.38 10.04
C PRO A 197 3.85 5.81 9.50
N GLY A 198 4.00 5.96 8.18
CA GLY A 198 4.27 7.25 7.56
C GLY A 198 5.70 7.78 7.74
N ALA A 199 6.59 7.04 8.41
CA ALA A 199 8.01 7.42 8.52
C ALA A 199 8.84 7.04 7.28
N GLY A 200 8.33 6.14 6.44
CA GLY A 200 8.92 5.87 5.14
C GLY A 200 8.76 7.10 4.24
N ILE A 201 9.84 7.84 4.03
CA ILE A 201 9.88 8.99 3.13
C ILE A 201 10.79 8.71 1.95
N LEU A 202 10.37 9.12 0.75
CA LEU A 202 11.24 9.11 -0.42
C LEU A 202 12.09 10.39 -0.43
N PRO A 203 13.33 10.33 -0.95
CA PRO A 203 14.09 11.52 -1.31
C PRO A 203 13.24 12.47 -2.18
N THR A 204 13.42 13.78 -2.04
CA THR A 204 12.54 14.81 -2.62
C THR A 204 12.38 14.65 -4.15
N ALA A 205 13.47 14.38 -4.86
CA ALA A 205 13.44 14.13 -6.31
C ALA A 205 12.63 12.86 -6.68
N CYS A 206 12.70 11.82 -5.86
CA CYS A 206 11.96 10.58 -6.06
C CYS A 206 10.47 10.76 -5.75
N ALA A 207 10.13 11.51 -4.70
CA ALA A 207 8.76 11.91 -4.41
C ALA A 207 8.15 12.73 -5.56
N ALA A 208 8.91 13.66 -6.13
CA ALA A 208 8.50 14.42 -7.31
C ALA A 208 8.28 13.51 -8.54
N ARG A 209 9.18 12.55 -8.80
CA ARG A 209 9.01 11.56 -9.88
C ARG A 209 7.76 10.72 -9.67
N ARG A 210 7.55 10.18 -8.47
CA ARG A 210 6.35 9.42 -8.11
C ARG A 210 5.09 10.24 -8.41
N ARG A 211 5.07 11.52 -8.02
CA ARG A 211 3.92 12.41 -8.27
C ARG A 211 3.66 12.65 -9.75
N VAL A 212 4.71 12.89 -10.54
CA VAL A 212 4.58 13.07 -12.00
C VAL A 212 4.01 11.81 -12.65
N VAL A 213 4.49 10.63 -12.27
CA VAL A 213 4.01 9.35 -12.81
C VAL A 213 2.59 9.05 -12.34
N GLU A 214 2.27 9.39 -11.09
CA GLU A 214 0.92 9.26 -10.56
C GLU A 214 -0.06 10.15 -11.35
N ASP A 215 0.32 11.39 -11.68
CA ASP A 215 -0.50 12.24 -12.54
C ASP A 215 -0.73 11.63 -13.93
N LEU A 216 0.28 10.99 -14.52
CA LEU A 216 0.16 10.25 -15.78
C LEU A 216 -0.82 9.08 -15.66
N TRP A 217 -0.73 8.31 -14.56
CA TRP A 217 -1.63 7.20 -14.24
C TRP A 217 -3.02 7.65 -13.80
N ARG A 218 -3.18 8.87 -13.28
CA ARG A 218 -4.48 9.43 -12.91
C ARG A 218 -5.22 10.02 -14.12
N LYS A 219 -4.53 10.82 -14.95
CA LYS A 219 -5.16 11.59 -16.03
C LYS A 219 -4.27 11.98 -17.22
N GLY A 220 -2.94 11.93 -17.08
CA GLY A 220 -2.02 12.53 -18.07
C GLY A 220 -1.79 11.74 -19.36
N LEU A 221 -2.10 10.45 -19.37
CA LEU A 221 -2.01 9.58 -20.55
C LEU A 221 -3.40 9.22 -21.08
N ARG A 222 -3.50 8.85 -22.36
CA ARG A 222 -4.71 8.27 -22.94
C ARG A 222 -4.63 6.76 -22.93
N ALA A 223 -5.71 6.07 -22.59
CA ALA A 223 -5.78 4.62 -22.73
C ALA A 223 -5.71 4.20 -24.22
N ALA A 224 -4.75 3.34 -24.56
CA ALA A 224 -4.57 2.82 -25.91
C ALA A 224 -4.96 1.34 -26.02
N SER A 225 -5.38 0.73 -24.91
CA SER A 225 -5.69 -0.69 -24.81
C SER A 225 -6.68 -0.96 -23.67
N LEU A 226 -7.28 -2.15 -23.66
CA LEU A 226 -8.08 -2.60 -22.51
C LEU A 226 -7.24 -2.65 -21.23
N ALA A 227 -5.97 -3.04 -21.31
CA ALA A 227 -5.07 -3.08 -20.16
C ALA A 227 -4.87 -1.69 -19.55
N ASP A 228 -4.74 -0.65 -20.39
CA ASP A 228 -4.66 0.74 -19.91
C ASP A 228 -5.95 1.20 -19.23
N LEU A 229 -7.11 0.84 -19.78
CA LEU A 229 -8.40 1.16 -19.18
C LEU A 229 -8.58 0.47 -17.83
N TYR A 230 -8.22 -0.82 -17.72
CA TYR A 230 -8.21 -1.54 -16.44
C TYR A 230 -7.26 -0.89 -15.44
N ALA A 231 -6.04 -0.53 -15.86
CA ALA A 231 -5.10 0.18 -15.01
C ALA A 231 -5.68 1.50 -14.49
N ARG A 232 -6.40 2.27 -15.33
CA ARG A 232 -7.08 3.50 -14.90
C ARG A 232 -8.20 3.23 -13.90
N LEU A 233 -9.03 2.21 -14.17
CA LEU A 233 -10.11 1.83 -13.28
C LEU A 233 -9.58 1.41 -11.91
N ASP A 234 -8.50 0.65 -11.85
CA ASP A 234 -7.81 0.27 -10.60
C ASP A 234 -7.42 1.51 -9.78
N TYR A 235 -6.89 2.57 -10.42
CA TYR A 235 -6.54 3.81 -9.74
C TYR A 235 -7.74 4.40 -9.02
N TRP A 236 -8.83 4.64 -9.75
CA TRP A 236 -10.01 5.31 -9.22
C TRP A 236 -10.82 4.43 -8.26
N ALA A 237 -10.83 3.11 -8.44
CA ALA A 237 -11.48 2.19 -7.50
C ALA A 237 -10.75 2.14 -6.15
N ALA A 238 -9.41 2.20 -6.14
CA ALA A 238 -8.62 2.08 -4.92
C ALA A 238 -8.35 3.44 -4.23
N ARG A 239 -8.23 4.53 -5.01
CA ARG A 239 -7.77 5.86 -4.52
C ARG A 239 -8.79 6.97 -4.74
N GLY A 240 -9.86 6.72 -5.49
CA GLY A 240 -10.81 7.76 -5.91
C GLY A 240 -11.82 8.13 -4.84
N GLY A 241 -11.71 9.37 -4.36
CA GLY A 241 -12.73 10.09 -3.60
C GLY A 241 -13.81 10.72 -4.49
N ASP A 242 -14.96 10.99 -3.88
CA ASP A 242 -16.28 11.35 -4.44
C ASP A 242 -16.37 12.70 -5.19
N ASP A 243 -15.26 13.24 -5.73
CA ASP A 243 -15.24 14.57 -6.36
C ASP A 243 -15.71 14.57 -7.83
N GLY A 244 -16.02 13.40 -8.38
CA GLY A 244 -16.50 13.22 -9.75
C GLY A 244 -15.47 13.49 -10.85
N ALA A 245 -14.24 13.91 -10.52
CA ALA A 245 -13.22 14.25 -11.51
C ALA A 245 -12.75 13.02 -12.32
N GLY A 246 -12.88 11.83 -11.75
CA GLY A 246 -12.50 10.57 -12.41
C GLY A 246 -13.43 10.14 -13.55
N TYR A 247 -14.72 10.49 -13.50
CA TYR A 247 -15.69 10.02 -14.50
C TYR A 247 -15.38 10.55 -15.90
N GLY A 248 -14.97 11.83 -16.02
CA GLY A 248 -14.60 12.41 -17.31
C GLY A 248 -13.39 11.74 -17.95
N VAL A 249 -12.39 11.37 -17.13
CA VAL A 249 -11.20 10.64 -17.60
C VAL A 249 -11.58 9.23 -18.08
N LEU A 250 -12.36 8.51 -17.28
CA LEU A 250 -12.80 7.14 -17.60
C LEU A 250 -13.69 7.10 -18.85
N GLN A 251 -14.58 8.08 -19.01
CA GLN A 251 -15.39 8.24 -20.22
C GLN A 251 -14.48 8.44 -21.45
N SER A 252 -13.51 9.36 -21.38
CA SER A 252 -12.58 9.60 -22.48
C SER A 252 -11.71 8.37 -22.81
N ASP A 253 -11.27 7.63 -21.81
CA ASP A 253 -10.48 6.41 -22.00
C ASP A 253 -11.34 5.30 -22.62
N LEU A 254 -12.61 5.17 -22.19
CA LEU A 254 -13.56 4.22 -22.78
C LEU A 254 -13.84 4.54 -24.25
N ASP A 255 -14.06 5.82 -24.59
CA ASP A 255 -14.28 6.25 -25.97
C ASP A 255 -13.04 5.97 -26.84
N ALA A 256 -11.84 6.22 -26.33
CA ALA A 256 -10.60 5.94 -27.03
C ALA A 256 -10.41 4.44 -27.31
N VAL A 257 -10.66 3.59 -26.30
CA VAL A 257 -10.58 2.13 -26.45
C VAL A 257 -11.70 1.60 -27.33
N ALA A 258 -12.91 2.14 -27.22
CA ALA A 258 -14.03 1.78 -28.09
C ALA A 258 -13.78 2.15 -29.56
N ALA A 259 -13.06 3.24 -29.85
CA ALA A 259 -12.63 3.56 -31.21
C ALA A 259 -11.61 2.54 -31.77
N ILE A 260 -10.80 1.93 -30.90
CA ILE A 260 -9.82 0.89 -31.27
C ILE A 260 -10.50 -0.48 -31.44
N LEU A 261 -11.42 -0.82 -30.54
CA LEU A 261 -12.14 -2.11 -30.50
C LEU A 261 -13.40 -2.13 -31.36
N GLY A 262 -13.93 -0.96 -31.69
CA GLY A 262 -15.06 -0.81 -32.57
C GLY A 262 -14.80 -1.62 -33.84
N PRO A 263 -15.86 -2.17 -34.47
CA PRO A 263 -15.66 -2.92 -35.69
C PRO A 263 -14.79 -2.07 -36.59
N ARG A 264 -13.69 -2.64 -37.11
CA ARG A 264 -13.11 -2.19 -38.37
C ARG A 264 -14.23 -2.28 -39.41
N GLY A 265 -15.15 -1.34 -39.38
CA GLY A 265 -16.35 -1.25 -40.21
C GLY A 265 -16.01 -0.28 -41.32
N GLY A 266 -15.71 -0.69 -42.54
CA GLY A 266 -15.93 -2.00 -43.15
C GLY A 266 -14.64 -2.75 -43.49
N GLY A 267 -14.37 -3.84 -42.78
CA GLY A 267 -13.86 -5.04 -43.43
C GLY A 267 -14.77 -5.32 -44.61
N GLU A 268 -14.23 -5.21 -45.82
CA GLU A 268 -14.95 -5.38 -47.07
C GLU A 268 -15.87 -6.59 -46.97
N THR A 269 -17.18 -6.36 -46.97
CA THR A 269 -18.13 -7.45 -46.76
C THR A 269 -17.93 -8.48 -47.88
N THR A 270 -18.29 -9.74 -47.66
CA THR A 270 -18.21 -10.76 -48.73
C THR A 270 -18.98 -10.31 -49.98
N LYS A 271 -20.02 -9.49 -49.81
CA LYS A 271 -20.76 -8.80 -50.88
C LYS A 271 -19.90 -7.79 -51.63
N ASP A 272 -19.16 -6.93 -50.92
CA ASP A 272 -18.27 -5.93 -51.52
C ASP A 272 -17.06 -6.60 -52.20
N ARG A 273 -16.50 -7.67 -51.60
CA ARG A 273 -15.43 -8.49 -52.21
C ARG A 273 -15.89 -9.13 -53.51
N ALA A 274 -17.11 -9.68 -53.54
CA ALA A 274 -17.70 -10.26 -54.75
C ALA A 274 -17.90 -9.22 -55.85
N ARG A 275 -18.35 -8.01 -55.49
CA ARG A 275 -18.49 -6.89 -56.44
C ARG A 275 -17.16 -6.45 -57.00
N ARG A 276 -16.15 -6.24 -56.15
CA ARG A 276 -14.81 -5.82 -56.58
C ARG A 276 -14.17 -6.85 -57.50
N LEU A 277 -14.24 -8.14 -57.17
CA LEU A 277 -13.72 -9.21 -58.02
C LEU A 277 -14.42 -9.27 -59.38
N LYS A 278 -15.75 -9.06 -59.40
CA LYS A 278 -16.51 -9.03 -60.66
C LYS A 278 -16.18 -7.80 -61.51
N ALA A 279 -15.99 -6.63 -60.89
CA ALA A 279 -15.61 -5.39 -61.57
C ALA A 279 -14.18 -5.46 -62.13
N ALA A 280 -13.23 -5.99 -61.35
CA ALA A 280 -11.85 -6.18 -61.78
C ALA A 280 -11.69 -7.28 -62.84
N ASN A 281 -12.59 -8.28 -62.86
CA ASN A 281 -12.53 -9.40 -63.79
C ASN A 281 -13.91 -9.69 -64.44
N PRO A 282 -14.35 -8.86 -65.41
CA PRO A 282 -15.68 -9.00 -66.01
C PRO A 282 -15.93 -10.36 -66.69
N HIS A 283 -14.88 -10.98 -67.21
CA HIS A 283 -14.91 -12.27 -67.90
C HIS A 283 -14.97 -13.48 -66.94
N TRP A 284 -14.77 -13.30 -65.64
CA TRP A 284 -14.85 -14.41 -64.69
C TRP A 284 -16.28 -14.90 -64.51
N SER A 285 -16.43 -16.23 -64.48
CA SER A 285 -17.69 -16.89 -64.15
C SER A 285 -18.01 -16.77 -62.65
N LEU A 286 -19.30 -16.79 -62.30
CA LEU A 286 -19.74 -16.70 -60.91
C LEU A 286 -19.21 -17.85 -60.04
N ALA A 287 -19.00 -19.02 -60.64
CA ALA A 287 -18.40 -20.17 -59.96
C ALA A 287 -16.94 -19.94 -59.58
N ARG A 288 -16.16 -19.26 -60.44
CA ARG A 288 -14.76 -18.91 -60.18
C ARG A 288 -14.64 -17.86 -59.08
N ILE A 289 -15.50 -16.84 -59.10
CA ILE A 289 -15.58 -15.83 -58.02
C ILE A 289 -15.99 -16.49 -56.69
N GLY A 290 -16.92 -17.45 -56.72
CA GLY A 290 -17.33 -18.21 -55.54
C GLY A 290 -16.19 -19.05 -54.96
N LYS A 291 -15.42 -19.72 -55.82
CA LYS A 291 -14.23 -20.50 -55.41
C LYS A 291 -13.18 -19.60 -54.74
N GLU A 292 -12.93 -18.42 -55.30
CA GLU A 292 -11.97 -17.45 -54.76
C GLU A 292 -12.39 -16.89 -53.39
N LEU A 293 -13.68 -16.75 -53.17
CA LEU A 293 -14.26 -16.22 -51.92
C LEU A 293 -14.65 -17.31 -50.91
N GLY A 294 -14.50 -18.59 -51.26
CA GLY A 294 -14.94 -19.71 -50.43
C GLY A 294 -16.46 -19.78 -50.22
N ILE A 295 -17.26 -19.26 -51.16
CA ILE A 295 -18.73 -19.23 -51.07
C ILE A 295 -19.41 -19.87 -52.30
N SER A 296 -20.65 -20.31 -52.13
CA SER A 296 -21.39 -20.97 -53.21
C SER A 296 -21.69 -20.02 -54.38
N ARG A 297 -21.80 -20.56 -55.59
CA ARG A 297 -22.19 -19.80 -56.80
C ARG A 297 -23.52 -19.05 -56.60
N GLN A 298 -24.48 -19.66 -55.91
CA GLN A 298 -25.79 -19.07 -55.64
C GLN A 298 -25.68 -17.86 -54.71
N ALA A 299 -24.80 -17.91 -53.70
CA ALA A 299 -24.52 -16.79 -52.81
C ALA A 299 -23.90 -15.60 -53.57
N VAL A 300 -22.90 -15.86 -54.45
CA VAL A 300 -22.32 -14.82 -55.32
C VAL A 300 -23.39 -14.18 -56.21
N HIS A 301 -24.25 -15.00 -56.83
CA HIS A 301 -25.34 -14.50 -57.67
C HIS A 301 -26.31 -13.61 -56.87
N LYS A 302 -26.67 -14.00 -55.64
CA LYS A 302 -27.52 -13.20 -54.75
C LYS A 302 -26.86 -11.85 -54.41
N HIS A 303 -25.57 -11.85 -54.07
CA HIS A 303 -24.83 -10.63 -53.73
C HIS A 303 -24.69 -9.65 -54.89
N LEU A 304 -24.52 -10.15 -56.12
CA LEU A 304 -24.44 -9.32 -57.33
C LEU A 304 -25.83 -8.86 -57.82
N LYS A 305 -26.85 -9.73 -57.76
CA LYS A 305 -28.22 -9.39 -58.20
C LYS A 305 -28.87 -8.31 -57.33
N GLN A 306 -28.63 -8.32 -56.03
CA GLN A 306 -29.07 -7.26 -55.11
C GLN A 306 -28.42 -5.90 -55.36
N ALA A 307 -27.43 -5.79 -56.25
CA ALA A 307 -26.82 -4.53 -56.66
C ALA A 307 -27.42 -3.92 -57.93
N ALA A 308 -28.17 -4.70 -58.71
CA ALA A 308 -28.72 -4.30 -60.01
C ALA A 308 -30.20 -3.89 -59.96
N ALA A 309 -30.82 -3.95 -58.77
CA ALA A 309 -32.15 -3.37 -58.57
C ALA A 309 -31.97 -1.85 -58.37
N PRO A 310 -32.55 -0.99 -59.22
CA PRO A 310 -32.67 0.43 -58.90
C PRO A 310 -33.48 0.57 -57.61
N ALA A 311 -33.09 1.52 -56.75
CA ALA A 311 -33.86 1.92 -55.58
C ALA A 311 -35.22 2.49 -55.99
#